data_AF-A0A537ZF89-F1
#
_entry.id   AF-A0A537ZF89-F1
#
_cell.length_a   1.000
_cell.length_b   1.000
_cell.length_c   1.000
_cell.angle_alpha   90.00
_cell.angle_beta   90.00
_cell.angle_gamma   90.00
#
_symmetry.space_group_name_H-M   'P 1'
#
loop_
_entity.id
_entity.type
_entity.pdbx_description
1 polymer ?
#
loop_
_entity_poly.entity_id
_entity_poly.type
_entity_poly.pdbx_seq_one_letter_code
_entity_poly.pdbx_strand_id
1 'polypeptide(L)'
;MQITVAGSPEAVTVPNVVGKGQNEATDQLETLEFKTAINTRSDDKVPQGVVIDQSPKANDKAPKGSVVTLTVSSGPEQVAVPSLFNVPEADAAAQLRQAGFAVERTTTADQSVAVGRVVRTDPAAGTPVAKGSTVTIVVSSGPAPTTAPPTTLPPTTTATTIPPTTVTTKPPTTSTTL
;
A
#
# COMPACT_ATOMS: atom_id res chain seq x y z
N MET A 1 -40.16 18.82 58.22
CA MET A 1 -38.99 18.60 57.34
C MET A 1 -39.37 17.54 56.32
N GLN A 2 -39.41 17.86 55.03
CA GLN A 2 -39.56 16.85 53.99
C GLN A 2 -38.18 16.27 53.68
N ILE A 3 -38.02 14.98 53.90
CA ILE A 3 -36.90 14.20 53.39
C ILE A 3 -37.18 13.96 51.91
N THR A 4 -36.61 14.80 51.04
CA THR A 4 -36.54 14.52 49.61
C THR A 4 -35.64 13.30 49.43
N VAL A 5 -36.23 12.12 49.34
CA VAL A 5 -35.56 10.95 48.80
C VAL A 5 -35.47 11.21 47.30
N ALA A 6 -34.34 11.74 46.85
CA ALA A 6 -34.03 11.73 45.43
C ALA A 6 -33.99 10.25 45.01
N GLY A 7 -35.08 9.79 44.38
CA GLY A 7 -35.13 8.46 43.80
C GLY A 7 -33.96 8.33 42.84
N SER A 8 -32.99 7.51 43.21
CA SER A 8 -31.86 7.16 42.37
C SER A 8 -32.43 6.77 41.00
N PRO A 9 -31.96 7.36 39.89
CA PRO A 9 -32.46 6.97 38.56
C PRO A 9 -32.33 5.46 38.43
N GLU A 10 -33.35 4.79 37.86
CA GLU A 10 -33.38 3.34 37.68
C GLU A 10 -32.07 2.89 37.04
N ALA A 11 -31.20 2.29 37.85
CA ALA A 11 -29.85 1.96 37.45
C ALA A 11 -29.86 0.57 36.84
N VAL A 12 -29.62 0.50 35.53
CA VAL A 12 -29.56 -0.73 34.75
C VAL A 12 -28.12 -1.23 34.75
N THR A 13 -27.93 -2.54 34.73
CA THR A 13 -26.60 -3.15 34.69
C THR A 13 -26.03 -3.05 33.28
N VAL A 14 -24.83 -2.51 33.14
CA VAL A 14 -24.13 -2.41 31.85
C VAL A 14 -23.57 -3.79 31.48
N PRO A 15 -23.95 -4.37 30.32
CA PRO A 15 -23.46 -5.67 29.88
C PRO A 15 -21.97 -5.63 29.54
N ASN A 16 -21.31 -6.79 29.56
CA ASN A 16 -19.95 -6.89 29.05
C ASN A 16 -19.95 -6.99 27.52
N VAL A 17 -19.47 -5.94 26.85
CA VAL A 17 -19.31 -5.92 25.39
C VAL A 17 -17.86 -5.86 24.93
N VAL A 18 -16.90 -5.91 25.86
CA VAL A 18 -15.48 -5.99 25.53
C VAL A 18 -15.19 -7.32 24.82
N GLY A 19 -14.47 -7.26 23.70
CA GLY A 19 -14.17 -8.40 22.84
C GLY A 19 -15.25 -8.72 21.79
N LYS A 20 -16.39 -8.02 21.81
CA LYS A 20 -17.44 -8.16 20.79
C LYS A 20 -17.21 -7.20 19.62
N GLY A 21 -17.84 -7.49 18.49
CA GLY A 21 -17.92 -6.55 17.38
C GLY A 21 -18.73 -5.30 17.76
N GLN A 22 -18.37 -4.14 17.22
CA GLN A 22 -19.03 -2.86 17.50
C GLN A 22 -20.55 -2.93 17.31
N ASN A 23 -21.02 -3.57 16.24
CA ASN A 23 -22.44 -3.74 15.97
C ASN A 23 -23.13 -4.53 17.11
N GLU A 24 -22.65 -5.74 17.39
CA GLU A 24 -23.20 -6.58 18.47
C GLU A 24 -23.18 -5.87 19.83
N ALA A 25 -22.10 -5.14 20.14
CA ALA A 25 -21.98 -4.33 21.34
C ALA A 25 -23.06 -3.24 21.42
N THR A 26 -23.31 -2.58 20.29
CA THR A 26 -24.30 -1.50 20.19
C THR A 26 -25.72 -2.05 20.33
N ASP A 27 -26.05 -3.12 19.60
CA ASP A 27 -27.34 -3.80 19.68
C ASP A 27 -27.68 -4.22 21.13
N GLN A 28 -26.71 -4.78 21.86
CA GLN A 28 -26.89 -5.18 23.25
C GLN A 28 -27.15 -4.00 24.21
N LEU A 29 -26.50 -2.87 23.96
CA LEU A 29 -26.66 -1.67 24.78
C LEU A 29 -27.97 -0.95 24.47
N GLU A 30 -28.34 -0.85 23.19
CA GLU A 30 -29.60 -0.25 22.75
C GLU A 30 -30.83 -1.06 23.20
N THR A 31 -30.72 -2.39 23.27
CA THR A 31 -31.76 -3.27 23.85
C THR A 31 -32.08 -2.92 25.31
N LEU A 32 -31.11 -2.37 26.04
CA LEU A 32 -31.23 -1.92 27.42
C LEU A 32 -31.49 -0.41 27.53
N GLU A 33 -31.82 0.24 26.41
CA GLU A 33 -32.06 1.68 26.28
C GLU A 33 -30.85 2.53 26.69
N PHE A 34 -29.63 2.00 26.58
CA PHE A 34 -28.41 2.79 26.69
C PHE A 34 -28.08 3.47 25.37
N LYS A 35 -27.47 4.66 25.46
CA LYS A 35 -26.89 5.35 24.30
C LYS A 35 -25.44 4.91 24.16
N THR A 36 -24.93 4.78 22.94
CA THR A 36 -23.52 4.44 22.70
C THR A 36 -22.74 5.65 22.18
N ALA A 37 -21.51 5.81 22.65
CA ALA A 37 -20.54 6.73 22.08
C ALA A 37 -19.33 5.92 21.62
N ILE A 38 -19.00 5.97 20.34
CA ILE A 38 -17.86 5.23 19.80
C ILE A 38 -16.63 6.12 19.81
N ASN A 39 -15.57 5.63 20.44
CA ASN A 39 -14.22 6.18 20.32
C ASN A 39 -13.34 5.13 19.64
N THR A 40 -12.51 5.54 18.69
CA THR A 40 -11.59 4.61 18.01
C THR A 40 -10.17 4.77 18.53
N ARG A 41 -9.48 3.64 18.71
CA ARG A 41 -8.08 3.62 19.14
C ARG A 41 -7.33 2.55 18.37
N SER A 42 -6.12 2.87 17.93
CA SER A 42 -5.24 1.88 17.30
C SER A 42 -4.77 0.85 18.31
N ASP A 43 -4.80 -0.42 17.91
CA ASP A 43 -4.38 -1.57 18.69
C ASP A 43 -3.79 -2.65 17.76
N ASP A 44 -2.54 -3.05 17.99
CA ASP A 44 -1.84 -4.03 17.15
C ASP A 44 -2.24 -5.49 17.44
N LYS A 45 -2.98 -5.75 18.53
CA LYS A 45 -3.39 -7.10 18.94
C LYS A 45 -4.85 -7.39 18.63
N VAL A 46 -5.68 -6.36 18.63
CA VAL A 46 -7.12 -6.49 18.46
C VAL A 46 -7.53 -6.08 17.05
N PRO A 47 -8.25 -6.93 16.30
CA PRO A 47 -8.73 -6.61 14.96
C PRO A 47 -9.61 -5.35 14.93
N GLN A 48 -9.61 -4.67 13.78
CA GLN A 48 -10.49 -3.53 13.55
C GLN A 48 -11.96 -3.90 13.79
N GLY A 49 -12.70 -3.01 14.47
CA GLY A 49 -14.13 -3.15 14.71
C GLY A 49 -14.50 -3.95 15.96
N VAL A 50 -13.50 -4.39 16.74
CA VAL A 50 -13.71 -5.08 18.02
C VAL A 50 -13.57 -4.09 19.18
N VAL A 51 -14.47 -4.15 20.15
CA VAL A 51 -14.44 -3.31 21.36
C VAL A 51 -13.27 -3.76 22.26
N ILE A 52 -12.34 -2.85 22.52
CA ILE A 52 -11.18 -3.07 23.41
C ILE A 52 -11.42 -2.60 24.84
N ASP A 53 -12.28 -1.59 25.00
CA ASP A 53 -12.64 -1.07 26.32
C ASP A 53 -14.05 -0.50 26.30
N GLN A 54 -14.69 -0.45 27.46
CA GLN A 54 -15.94 0.26 27.63
C GLN A 54 -15.96 1.04 28.96
N SER A 55 -16.73 2.11 28.97
CA SER A 55 -17.01 2.92 30.15
C SER A 55 -18.48 3.36 30.14
N PRO A 56 -19.29 3.05 31.17
CA PRO A 56 -18.96 2.37 32.45
C PRO A 56 -18.45 0.93 32.27
N LYS A 57 -17.80 0.36 33.30
CA LYS A 57 -17.22 -0.99 33.18
C LYS A 57 -18.32 -2.05 33.15
N ALA A 58 -17.96 -3.23 32.65
CA ALA A 58 -18.87 -4.37 32.62
C ALA A 58 -19.43 -4.65 34.02
N ASN A 59 -20.74 -4.89 34.08
CA ASN A 59 -21.53 -5.13 35.30
C ASN A 59 -21.73 -3.92 36.22
N ASP A 60 -21.22 -2.74 35.87
CA ASP A 60 -21.53 -1.50 36.59
C ASP A 60 -23.01 -1.14 36.46
N LYS A 61 -23.48 -0.30 37.39
CA LYS A 61 -24.83 0.24 37.38
C LYS A 61 -24.79 1.64 36.76
N ALA A 62 -25.51 1.83 35.67
CA ALA A 62 -25.65 3.11 35.00
C ALA A 62 -27.13 3.50 34.89
N PRO A 63 -27.46 4.79 34.98
CA PRO A 63 -28.85 5.22 34.79
C PRO A 63 -29.33 4.81 33.40
N LYS A 64 -30.58 4.36 33.31
CA LYS A 64 -31.24 4.08 32.04
C LYS A 64 -31.15 5.31 31.11
N GLY A 65 -30.83 5.12 29.83
CA GLY A 65 -30.58 6.23 28.89
C GLY A 65 -29.20 6.87 28.98
N SER A 66 -28.32 6.41 29.87
CA SER A 66 -26.93 6.89 29.95
C SER A 66 -26.14 6.55 28.70
N VAL A 67 -25.09 7.33 28.44
CA VAL A 67 -24.13 7.09 27.38
C VAL A 67 -23.05 6.13 27.86
N VAL A 68 -22.87 5.01 27.16
CA VAL A 68 -21.77 4.07 27.32
C VAL A 68 -20.75 4.36 26.22
N THR A 69 -19.55 4.75 26.61
CA THR A 69 -18.44 4.99 25.70
C THR A 69 -17.77 3.65 25.40
N LEU A 70 -17.76 3.27 24.13
CA LEU A 70 -17.08 2.09 23.62
C LEU A 70 -15.79 2.53 22.94
N THR A 71 -14.66 2.02 23.41
CA THR A 71 -13.40 2.14 22.70
C THR A 71 -13.27 0.95 21.76
N VAL A 72 -13.31 1.21 20.45
CA VAL A 72 -13.22 0.21 19.40
C VAL A 72 -11.83 0.24 18.79
N SER A 73 -11.23 -0.93 18.57
CA SER A 73 -9.97 -1.05 17.85
C SER A 73 -10.14 -0.58 16.41
N SER A 74 -9.27 0.32 15.96
CA SER A 74 -9.10 0.62 14.54
C SER A 74 -8.08 -0.31 13.85
N GLY A 75 -7.56 -1.32 14.55
CA GLY A 75 -6.46 -2.15 14.12
C GLY A 75 -5.09 -1.48 14.33
N PRO A 76 -4.01 -2.03 13.74
CA PRO A 76 -2.68 -1.45 13.86
C PRO A 76 -2.64 -0.02 13.34
N GLU A 77 -1.73 0.80 13.88
CA GLU A 77 -1.59 2.21 13.49
C GLU A 77 -1.40 2.31 11.97
N GLN A 78 -2.34 2.96 11.28
CA GLN A 78 -2.26 3.17 9.84
C GLN A 78 -1.65 4.54 9.55
N VAL A 79 -0.65 4.55 8.68
CA VAL A 79 0.00 5.76 8.18
C VAL A 79 -0.28 5.85 6.68
N ALA A 80 -0.58 7.05 6.17
CA ALA A 80 -0.79 7.25 4.74
C ALA A 80 0.55 7.25 4.00
N VAL A 81 0.63 6.55 2.87
CA VAL A 81 1.82 6.57 2.02
C VAL A 81 1.98 7.97 1.40
N PRO A 82 3.13 8.66 1.59
CA PRO A 82 3.38 9.95 0.97
C PRO A 82 3.37 9.87 -0.57
N SER A 83 2.99 10.96 -1.24
CA SER A 83 3.12 11.04 -2.70
C SER A 83 4.57 11.34 -3.08
N LEU A 84 5.24 10.35 -3.67
CA LEU A 84 6.66 10.41 -4.05
C LEU A 84 6.84 10.46 -5.57
N PHE A 85 5.79 10.86 -6.31
CA PHE A 85 5.85 10.93 -7.77
C PHE A 85 6.94 11.90 -8.24
N ASN A 86 7.80 11.44 -9.15
CA ASN A 86 8.90 12.19 -9.74
C ASN A 86 9.96 12.68 -8.72
N VAL A 87 9.97 12.12 -7.51
CA VAL A 87 10.97 12.35 -6.46
C VAL A 87 12.18 11.43 -6.70
N PRO A 88 13.43 11.88 -6.45
CA PRO A 88 14.60 11.01 -6.51
C PRO A 88 14.51 9.85 -5.51
N GLU A 89 15.01 8.67 -5.89
CA GLU A 89 14.88 7.46 -5.07
C GLU A 89 15.41 7.61 -3.64
N ALA A 90 16.47 8.40 -3.45
CA ALA A 90 17.11 8.63 -2.16
C ALA A 90 16.20 9.42 -1.21
N ASP A 91 15.60 10.52 -1.68
CA ASP A 91 14.65 11.31 -0.91
C ASP A 91 13.35 10.53 -0.66
N ALA A 92 12.86 9.78 -1.66
CA ALA A 92 11.69 8.94 -1.52
C ALA A 92 11.88 7.89 -0.41
N ALA A 93 13.02 7.20 -0.42
CA ALA A 93 13.36 6.24 0.63
C ALA A 93 13.54 6.89 2.00
N ALA A 94 14.06 8.11 2.08
CA ALA A 94 14.18 8.86 3.33
C ALA A 94 12.80 9.24 3.90
N GLN A 95 11.90 9.76 3.07
CA GLN A 95 10.54 10.13 3.49
C GLN A 95 9.73 8.92 3.96
N LEU A 96 9.84 7.78 3.27
CA LEU A 96 9.17 6.55 3.71
C LEU A 96 9.70 6.03 5.05
N ARG A 97 11.03 6.05 5.24
CA ARG A 97 11.63 5.67 6.54
C ARG A 97 11.25 6.63 7.65
N GLN A 98 11.18 7.93 7.38
CA GLN A 98 10.69 8.94 8.35
C GLN A 98 9.23 8.72 8.72
N ALA A 99 8.40 8.29 7.77
CA ALA A 99 7.02 7.90 8.01
C ALA A 99 6.88 6.53 8.72
N GLY A 100 7.99 5.82 8.97
CA GLY A 100 8.00 4.54 9.67
C GLY A 100 7.72 3.32 8.79
N PHE A 101 7.89 3.43 7.47
CA PHE A 101 7.76 2.31 6.53
C PHE A 101 9.10 1.65 6.22
N ALA A 102 9.05 0.35 5.91
CA ALA A 102 10.15 -0.34 5.25
C ALA A 102 10.12 -0.01 3.74
N VAL A 103 11.28 0.10 3.11
CA VAL A 103 11.40 0.53 1.70
C VAL A 103 12.01 -0.59 0.88
N GLU A 104 11.30 -1.00 -0.17
CA GLU A 104 11.79 -1.93 -1.18
C GLU A 104 11.88 -1.22 -2.53
N ARG A 105 12.87 -1.57 -3.36
CA ARG A 105 13.12 -0.86 -4.62
C ARG A 105 13.03 -1.79 -5.81
N THR A 106 12.25 -1.37 -6.80
CA THR A 106 12.16 -2.00 -8.12
C THR A 106 12.44 -0.96 -9.19
N THR A 107 13.07 -1.37 -10.30
CA THR A 107 13.31 -0.49 -11.44
C THR A 107 12.47 -0.92 -12.65
N THR A 108 11.95 0.05 -13.40
CA THR A 108 11.18 -0.16 -14.63
C THR A 108 11.70 0.73 -15.75
N ALA A 109 11.58 0.28 -16.99
CA ALA A 109 11.94 1.09 -18.15
C ALA A 109 10.82 2.09 -18.46
N ASP A 110 11.12 3.38 -18.34
CA ASP A 110 10.17 4.46 -18.56
C ASP A 110 10.82 5.58 -19.38
N GLN A 111 10.19 5.96 -20.49
CA GLN A 111 10.68 7.03 -21.36
C GLN A 111 10.22 8.43 -20.91
N SER A 112 9.13 8.50 -20.13
CA SER A 112 8.54 9.76 -19.66
C SER A 112 9.15 10.27 -18.35
N VAL A 113 9.75 9.40 -17.55
CA VAL A 113 10.31 9.74 -16.24
C VAL A 113 11.82 9.60 -16.29
N ALA A 114 12.55 10.61 -15.82
CA ALA A 114 14.01 10.59 -15.81
C ALA A 114 14.57 9.44 -14.96
N VAL A 115 15.72 8.91 -15.37
CA VAL A 115 16.41 7.84 -14.65
C VAL A 115 16.66 8.22 -13.19
N GLY A 116 16.42 7.29 -12.27
CA GLY A 116 16.62 7.50 -10.82
C GLY A 116 15.48 8.25 -10.11
N ARG A 117 14.36 8.52 -10.80
CA ARG A 117 13.15 9.09 -10.21
C ARG A 117 12.05 8.06 -10.05
N VAL A 118 11.25 8.20 -9.00
CA VAL A 118 10.11 7.33 -8.71
C VAL A 118 8.98 7.60 -9.71
N VAL A 119 8.59 6.56 -10.44
CA VAL A 119 7.44 6.53 -11.35
C VAL A 119 6.16 6.35 -10.56
N ARG A 120 6.17 5.41 -9.61
CA ARG A 120 5.03 5.05 -8.77
C ARG A 120 5.50 4.31 -7.50
N THR A 121 4.64 4.26 -6.49
CA THR A 121 4.78 3.38 -5.33
C THR A 121 3.70 2.30 -5.33
N ASP A 122 4.03 1.16 -4.74
CA ASP A 122 3.08 0.10 -4.44
C ASP A 122 3.22 -0.30 -2.96
N PRO A 123 2.21 -0.07 -2.11
CA PRO A 123 0.89 0.52 -2.38
C PRO A 123 0.91 2.00 -2.85
N ALA A 124 -0.18 2.42 -3.50
CA ALA A 124 -0.29 3.74 -4.11
C ALA A 124 -0.27 4.87 -3.07
N ALA A 125 0.23 6.04 -3.47
CA ALA A 125 0.23 7.25 -2.64
C ALA A 125 -1.17 7.56 -2.07
N GLY A 126 -1.22 7.95 -0.80
CA GLY A 126 -2.44 8.20 -0.04
C GLY A 126 -3.14 6.96 0.51
N THR A 127 -2.68 5.76 0.17
CA THR A 127 -3.24 4.52 0.73
C THR A 127 -2.84 4.42 2.22
N PRO A 128 -3.78 4.17 3.15
CA PRO A 128 -3.46 3.91 4.55
C PRO A 128 -2.87 2.51 4.68
N VAL A 129 -1.67 2.40 5.22
CA VAL A 129 -0.94 1.15 5.40
C VAL A 129 -0.46 1.05 6.84
N ALA A 130 -0.45 -0.14 7.41
CA ALA A 130 0.05 -0.34 8.77
C ALA A 130 1.51 0.16 8.89
N LYS A 131 1.79 0.92 9.95
CA LYS A 131 3.12 1.39 10.30
C LYS A 131 4.09 0.21 10.37
N GLY A 132 5.27 0.38 9.79
CA GLY A 132 6.26 -0.70 9.65
C GLY A 132 6.05 -1.64 8.46
N SER A 133 5.01 -1.46 7.66
CA SER A 133 4.83 -2.23 6.42
C SER A 133 5.86 -1.84 5.35
N THR A 134 6.10 -2.76 4.42
CA THR A 134 7.00 -2.54 3.27
C THR A 134 6.27 -1.85 2.13
N VAL A 135 6.82 -0.72 1.67
CA VAL A 135 6.37 0.01 0.48
C VAL A 135 7.42 -0.14 -0.62
N THR A 136 6.99 -0.61 -1.79
CA THR A 136 7.85 -0.77 -2.96
C THR A 136 7.85 0.52 -3.78
N ILE A 137 9.03 1.13 -3.97
CA ILE A 137 9.23 2.25 -4.88
C ILE A 137 9.64 1.73 -6.26
N VAL A 138 8.89 2.13 -7.29
CA VAL A 138 9.17 1.80 -8.68
C VAL A 138 9.90 2.99 -9.31
N VAL A 139 11.18 2.81 -9.62
CA VAL A 139 12.09 3.85 -10.12
C VAL A 139 12.31 3.67 -11.62
N SER A 140 12.35 4.77 -12.38
CA SER A 140 12.66 4.72 -13.80
C SER A 140 14.14 4.37 -14.01
N SER A 141 14.42 3.36 -14.82
CA SER A 141 15.74 3.05 -15.37
C SER A 141 16.03 3.79 -16.68
N GLY A 142 15.14 4.70 -17.11
CA GLY A 142 15.19 5.35 -18.42
C GLY A 142 14.60 4.48 -19.55
N PRO A 143 14.74 4.90 -20.82
CA PRO A 143 14.23 4.14 -21.96
C PRO A 143 14.84 2.73 -21.97
N ALA A 144 14.02 1.72 -22.27
CA ALA A 144 14.50 0.37 -22.50
C ALA A 144 15.67 0.42 -23.51
N PRO A 145 16.75 -0.36 -23.32
CA PRO A 145 17.77 -0.45 -24.33
C PRO A 145 17.11 -0.95 -25.61
N THR A 146 17.00 -0.06 -26.60
CA THR A 146 16.57 -0.42 -27.94
C THR A 146 17.47 -1.57 -28.37
N THR A 147 16.88 -2.70 -28.73
CA THR A 147 17.57 -3.72 -29.51
C THR A 147 18.08 -3.07 -30.79
N ALA A 148 19.32 -2.60 -30.75
CA ALA A 148 20.10 -2.25 -31.92
C ALA A 148 21.53 -2.77 -31.66
N PRO A 149 21.90 -3.96 -32.14
CA PRO A 149 23.28 -4.12 -32.57
C PRO A 149 23.53 -3.12 -33.71
N PRO A 150 24.61 -2.33 -33.70
CA PRO A 150 25.00 -1.58 -34.89
C PRO A 150 25.65 -2.55 -35.88
N THR A 151 24.92 -3.04 -36.88
CA THR A 151 25.58 -3.59 -38.08
C THR A 151 25.87 -2.43 -39.03
N THR A 152 26.77 -1.52 -38.65
CA THR A 152 27.44 -0.66 -39.61
C THR A 152 28.56 -1.47 -40.25
N LEU A 153 28.27 -2.16 -41.35
CA LEU A 153 29.29 -2.39 -42.37
C LEU A 153 29.86 -1.01 -42.76
N PRO A 154 31.19 -0.86 -42.90
CA PRO A 154 31.80 0.42 -43.22
C PRO A 154 31.33 0.94 -44.60
N PRO A 155 31.30 2.27 -44.82
CA PRO A 155 30.97 2.82 -46.13
C PRO A 155 32.15 2.58 -47.07
N THR A 156 31.94 1.87 -48.18
CA THR A 156 32.87 1.94 -49.33
C THR A 156 32.12 2.46 -50.54
N THR A 157 32.30 3.76 -50.73
CA THR A 157 32.24 4.58 -51.94
C THR A 157 31.78 3.91 -53.23
N THR A 158 30.71 4.45 -53.80
CA THR A 158 30.38 4.37 -55.23
C THR A 158 31.52 4.98 -56.06
N ALA A 159 32.16 4.20 -56.92
CA ALA A 159 32.98 4.70 -58.02
C ALA A 159 32.74 3.85 -59.27
N THR A 160 31.98 4.43 -60.21
CA THR A 160 31.90 4.05 -61.64
C THR A 160 33.30 4.03 -62.25
N THR A 161 33.61 3.06 -63.14
CA THR A 161 34.41 3.20 -64.41
C THR A 161 35.15 1.90 -64.82
N ILE A 162 34.58 1.19 -65.82
CA ILE A 162 35.13 0.35 -66.94
C ILE A 162 36.25 -0.73 -66.71
N PRO A 163 36.24 -1.86 -67.48
CA PRO A 163 36.99 -3.10 -67.24
C PRO A 163 38.33 -3.19 -67.98
N PRO A 164 39.18 -4.18 -67.65
CA PRO A 164 39.76 -5.03 -68.71
C PRO A 164 39.88 -6.54 -68.36
N THR A 165 39.36 -7.37 -69.27
CA THR A 165 39.96 -8.53 -69.97
C THR A 165 40.72 -9.68 -69.25
N THR A 166 40.13 -10.89 -69.39
CA THR A 166 40.72 -12.22 -69.77
C THR A 166 41.61 -12.94 -68.72
N VAL A 167 41.61 -14.28 -68.47
CA VAL A 167 41.36 -15.50 -69.27
C VAL A 167 41.12 -16.73 -68.32
N THR A 168 40.18 -17.62 -68.68
CA THR A 168 40.24 -19.12 -68.73
C THR A 168 40.79 -19.93 -67.51
N THR A 169 40.07 -20.91 -66.92
CA THR A 169 39.89 -22.32 -67.41
C THR A 169 38.67 -23.08 -66.82
N LYS A 170 38.14 -24.00 -67.64
CA LYS A 170 37.01 -24.97 -67.54
C LYS A 170 37.00 -26.03 -66.38
N PRO A 171 35.88 -26.80 -66.19
CA PRO A 171 35.52 -27.76 -65.11
C PRO A 171 35.89 -29.24 -65.48
N PRO A 172 35.47 -30.40 -64.87
CA PRO A 172 34.29 -30.82 -64.02
C PRO A 172 34.68 -31.74 -62.79
N THR A 173 33.84 -32.40 -61.95
CA THR A 173 32.89 -33.53 -62.15
C THR A 173 32.09 -33.93 -60.87
N THR A 174 30.94 -34.55 -61.15
CA THR A 174 29.93 -35.39 -60.42
C THR A 174 30.35 -36.43 -59.36
N SER A 175 29.39 -36.79 -58.47
CA SER A 175 29.08 -38.13 -57.85
C SER A 175 28.77 -37.99 -56.33
N THR A 176 27.88 -38.70 -55.64
CA THR A 176 27.02 -39.87 -55.92
C THR A 176 26.05 -40.04 -54.73
N THR A 177 24.85 -40.54 -55.03
CA THR A 177 23.78 -41.05 -54.14
C THR A 177 24.23 -42.09 -53.11
N LEU A 178 23.61 -42.07 -51.92
CA LEU A 178 23.12 -43.27 -51.23
C LEU A 178 21.71 -42.98 -50.67
#